data_AF-A0A6J6VDR4-F1
#
_entry.id   AF-A0A6J6VDR4-F1
#
_cell.length_a   1.000
_cell.length_b   1.000
_cell.length_c   1.000
_cell.angle_alpha   90.00
_cell.angle_beta   90.00
_cell.angle_gamma   90.00
#
_symmetry.space_group_name_H-M   'P 1'
#
loop_
_entity.id
_entity.type
_entity.pdbx_description
1 polymer ?
#
loop_
_entity_poly.entity_id
_entity_poly.type
_entity_poly.pdbx_seq_one_letter_code
_entity_poly.pdbx_strand_id
1 'polypeptide(L)' 'MARITLPPGDFEEPYRLFMLAPEIAGPAGAFSEAVYNKSSLSIRMRELLRMRIAQINQCVV' A
#
# COMPACT_ATOMS: atom_id res chain seq x y z
N MET A 1 12.01 0.65 -9.82
CA MET A 1 10.70 1.32 -9.95
C MET A 1 10.09 0.97 -11.29
N ALA A 2 8.77 0.75 -11.33
CA ALA A 2 8.05 0.37 -12.54
C ALA A 2 8.14 1.48 -13.59
N ARG A 3 8.40 1.12 -14.85
CA ARG A 3 8.50 2.06 -15.98
C ARG A 3 7.10 2.41 -16.51
N ILE A 4 6.25 2.99 -15.67
CA ILE A 4 4.87 3.35 -16.01
C ILE A 4 4.68 4.86 -15.85
N THR A 5 3.93 5.47 -16.77
CA THR A 5 3.58 6.90 -16.69
C THR A 5 2.41 7.08 -15.75
N LEU A 6 2.61 7.83 -14.67
CA LEU A 6 1.56 8.14 -13.70
C LEU A 6 0.82 9.44 -14.09
N PRO A 7 -0.51 9.55 -13.88
CA PRO A 7 -1.24 10.81 -14.04
C PRO A 7 -0.61 11.93 -13.21
N PRO A 8 -0.56 13.20 -13.66
CA PRO A 8 0.03 14.29 -12.89
C PRO A 8 -0.74 14.57 -11.58
N GLY A 9 -0.06 15.15 -10.58
CA GLY A 9 -0.68 15.56 -9.32
C GLY A 9 0.30 15.56 -8.14
N ASP A 10 -0.13 16.16 -7.04
CA ASP A 10 0.69 16.37 -5.83
C ASP A 10 0.65 15.20 -4.84
N PHE A 11 -0.18 14.19 -5.10
CA PHE A 11 -0.22 12.97 -4.30
C PHE A 11 1.02 12.11 -4.51
N GLU A 12 1.34 11.27 -3.52
CA GLU A 12 2.43 10.30 -3.64
C GLU A 12 2.19 9.32 -4.80
N GLU A 13 3.28 8.77 -5.35
CA GLU A 13 3.22 7.84 -6.49
C GLU A 13 2.23 6.67 -6.31
N PRO A 14 2.11 6.01 -5.14
CA PRO A 14 1.16 4.91 -4.96
C PRO A 14 -0.30 5.34 -5.12
N TYR A 15 -0.66 6.56 -4.70
CA TYR A 15 -2.03 7.08 -4.89
C TYR A 15 -2.30 7.37 -6.35
N ARG A 16 -1.33 7.98 -7.05
CA ARG A 16 -1.42 8.27 -8.49
C ARG A 16 -1.45 7.00 -9.32
N LEU A 17 -0.79 5.93 -8.88
CA LEU A 17 -0.88 4.60 -9.49
C LEU A 17 -2.31 4.07 -9.49
N PHE A 18 -3.03 4.17 -8.37
CA PHE A 18 -4.41 3.71 -8.28
C PHE A 18 -5.40 4.54 -9.13
N MET A 19 -5.04 5.76 -9.55
CA MET A 19 -5.83 6.52 -10.52
C MET A 19 -5.86 5.86 -11.91
N LEU A 20 -4.90 4.98 -12.24
CA LEU A 20 -4.91 4.19 -13.47
C LEU A 20 -5.91 3.01 -13.43
N ALA A 21 -6.36 2.63 -12.23
CA ALA A 21 -7.28 1.52 -12.01
C ALA A 21 -8.28 1.87 -10.89
N PRO A 22 -9.21 2.81 -11.12
CA PRO A 22 -10.12 3.31 -10.09
C PRO A 22 -11.01 2.21 -9.49
N GLU A 23 -11.33 1.17 -10.25
CA GLU A 23 -12.15 0.04 -9.82
C GLU A 23 -11.49 -0.75 -8.67
N ILE A 24 -10.15 -0.82 -8.65
CA ILE A 24 -9.42 -1.49 -7.56
C ILE A 24 -9.02 -0.52 -6.44
N ALA A 25 -8.97 0.78 -6.71
CA ALA A 25 -8.53 1.80 -5.75
C ALA A 25 -9.39 1.80 -4.47
N GLY A 26 -10.71 1.78 -4.61
CA GLY A 26 -11.65 1.76 -3.49
C GLY A 26 -11.50 0.51 -2.61
N PRO A 27 -11.62 -0.70 -3.17
CA PRO A 27 -11.38 -1.95 -2.44
C PRO A 27 -9.98 -2.04 -1.80
N ALA A 28 -8.93 -1.58 -2.47
CA ALA A 28 -7.57 -1.58 -1.92
C ALA A 28 -7.45 -0.65 -0.70
N GLY A 29 -8.06 0.53 -0.76
CA GLY A 29 -8.15 1.45 0.38
C GLY A 29 -8.91 0.83 1.57
N ALA A 30 -10.06 0.19 1.30
CA ALA A 30 -10.84 -0.49 2.34
C ALA A 30 -10.09 -1.66 2.98
N PHE A 31 -9.31 -2.40 2.20
CA PHE A 31 -8.44 -3.46 2.71
C PHE A 31 -7.33 -2.91 3.60
N SER A 32 -6.66 -1.84 3.17
CA SER A 32 -5.64 -1.15 3.97
C SER A 32 -6.21 -0.71 5.32
N GLU A 33 -7.38 -0.05 5.31
CA GLU A 33 -8.08 0.37 6.53
C GLU A 33 -8.36 -0.80 7.48
N ALA A 34 -8.86 -1.93 6.96
CA ALA A 34 -9.10 -3.11 7.77
C ALA A 34 -7.80 -3.67 8.39
N VAL A 35 -6.73 -3.75 7.62
CA VAL A 35 -5.42 -4.25 8.09
C VAL A 35 -4.81 -3.37 9.16
N TYR A 36 -4.93 -2.04 9.03
CA TYR A 36 -4.29 -1.11 9.96
C TYR A 36 -5.12 -0.83 11.21
N ASN A 37 -6.44 -0.76 11.09
CA ASN A 37 -7.32 -0.28 12.15
C ASN A 37 -8.28 -1.34 12.72
N LYS A 38 -8.43 -2.50 12.08
CA LYS A 38 -9.29 -3.60 12.54
C LYS A 38 -8.52 -4.91 12.78
N SER A 39 -7.22 -4.81 13.03
CA SER A 39 -6.36 -5.97 13.32
C SER A 39 -6.41 -6.38 14.78
N SER A 40 -6.37 -7.69 15.02
CA SER A 40 -6.13 -8.26 16.36
C SER A 40 -4.67 -8.16 16.80
N LEU A 41 -3.75 -7.83 15.88
CA LEU A 41 -2.33 -7.67 16.16
C LEU A 41 -2.04 -6.26 16.66
N SER A 42 -1.11 -6.17 17.63
CA SER A 42 -0.61 -4.87 18.08
C SER A 42 0.11 -4.13 16.94
N ILE A 43 0.14 -2.80 17.01
CA ILE A 43 0.81 -1.94 16.01
C ILE A 43 2.25 -2.40 15.78
N ARG A 44 3.00 -2.67 16.86
CA ARG A 44 4.38 -3.16 16.78
C ARG A 44 4.48 -4.46 16.00
N MET A 45 3.60 -5.42 16.27
CA MET A 45 3.62 -6.71 15.58
C MET A 45 3.26 -6.55 14.09
N ARG A 46 2.27 -5.71 13.77
CA ARG A 46 1.93 -5.41 12.36
C ARG A 46 3.10 -4.83 11.59
N GLU A 47 3.76 -3.82 12.14
CA GLU A 47 4.89 -3.17 11.45
C GLU A 47 6.07 -4.13 11.26
N LEU A 48 6.36 -4.99 12.25
CA LEU A 48 7.38 -6.03 12.11
C LEU A 48 7.03 -7.03 10.99
N LEU A 49 5.77 -7.48 10.93
CA LEU A 49 5.32 -8.37 9.85
C LEU A 49 5.37 -7.68 8.48
N ARG A 50 4.94 -6.42 8.38
CA ARG A 50 5.01 -5.62 7.15
C ARG A 50 6.44 -5.49 6.65
N MET A 51 7.37 -5.11 7.53
CA MET A 51 8.80 -5.03 7.20
C MET A 51 9.36 -6.38 6.76
N ARG A 52 9.00 -7.47 7.45
CA ARG A 52 9.47 -8.81 7.09
C ARG A 52 8.95 -9.26 5.73
N ILE A 53 7.68 -9.01 5.43
CA ILE A 53 7.08 -9.29 4.11
C ILE A 53 7.79 -8.48 3.03
N ALA A 54 8.06 -7.20 3.27
CA ALA A 54 8.76 -6.36 2.32
C ALA A 54 10.19 -6.84 2.04
N GLN A 55 10.95 -7.20 3.09
CA GLN A 55 12.29 -7.79 2.95
C GLN A 55 12.27 -9.07 2.10
N ILE A 56 11.32 -9.98 2.36
CA ILE A 56 11.17 -11.23 1.59
C ILE A 56 10.90 -10.94 0.12
N ASN A 57 10.13 -9.89 -0.18
CA ASN A 57 9.80 -9.46 -1.54
C ASN A 57 10.80 -8.47 -2.14
N GLN A 58 11.92 -8.21 -1.47
CA GLN A 58 12.92 -7.20 -1.86
C GLN A 58 12.31 -5.82 -2.15
N CYS A 59 11.24 -5.49 -1.43
CA CYS A 59 10.59 -4.19 -1.49
C CYS A 59 11.30 -3.24 -0.53
N VAL A 60 11.77 -2.10 -1.06
CA VAL A 60 12.37 -1.03 -0.26
C VAL A 60 11.23 -0.37 0.53
N VAL A 61 11.34 -0.39 1.87
CA VAL A 61 10.38 0.23 2.81
C VAL A 61 10.93 1.55 3.32
#